data_AF-A0A8J6DYF1-F1
#
_entry.id   AF-A0A8J6DYF1-F1
#
_cell.length_a   1.000
_cell.length_b   1.000
_cell.length_c   1.000
_cell.angle_alpha   90.00
_cell.angle_beta   90.00
_cell.angle_gamma   90.00
#
_symmetry.space_group_name_H-M   'P 1'
#
loop_
_entity.id
_entity.type
_entity.pdbx_description
1 polymer ?
#
loop_
_entity_poly.entity_id
_entity_poly.type
_entity_poly.pdbx_seq_one_letter_code
_entity_poly.pdbx_strand_id
1 'polypeptide(L)'
;MAETPIDSEKSNKKNLNCPHCSFEASFPVYLKKHFMEKHPEVCERNDGYEQYWCDICDAPFYLLAIHVAKEHFDQIERMNEDIQSKFYCTFCHKYFRNLKTHFKSVHADGATAKARLACPMKDCDYRTKAVANMKVHLKTKHMRSNEQAEALIADMQGVKGPAPAAASASEAGAPVSNSATAAKRRPKKSAPADPYDSPGTEPY
;
A
#
# COMPACT_ATOMS: atom_id res chain seq x y z
N MET A 1 -18.53 10.14 54.66
CA MET A 1 -17.23 10.11 53.95
C MET A 1 -17.39 9.13 52.81
N ALA A 2 -17.60 9.62 51.60
CA ALA A 2 -17.86 8.80 50.43
C ALA A 2 -16.54 8.63 49.66
N GLU A 3 -16.01 7.41 49.68
CA GLU A 3 -14.82 7.04 48.92
C GLU A 3 -15.22 6.87 47.44
N THR A 4 -14.57 7.61 46.55
CA THR A 4 -14.77 7.48 45.11
C THR A 4 -13.86 6.37 44.56
N PRO A 5 -14.33 5.53 43.62
CA PRO A 5 -13.51 4.50 42.99
C PRO A 5 -12.50 5.11 42.03
N ILE A 6 -11.23 4.70 42.18
CA ILE A 6 -10.13 5.08 41.30
C ILE A 6 -10.14 4.09 40.12
N ASP A 7 -10.87 4.43 39.05
CA ASP A 7 -10.84 3.66 37.81
C ASP A 7 -9.44 3.76 37.19
N SER A 8 -8.67 2.67 37.37
CA SER A 8 -7.33 2.52 36.83
C SER A 8 -7.39 2.35 35.32
N GLU A 9 -7.22 3.44 34.59
CA GLU A 9 -7.10 3.45 33.14
C GLU A 9 -5.98 2.49 32.71
N LYS A 10 -6.39 1.39 32.08
CA LYS A 10 -5.51 0.36 31.52
C LYS A 10 -4.76 0.97 30.32
N SER A 11 -3.64 1.61 30.61
CA SER A 11 -2.74 2.19 29.61
C SER A 11 -2.30 1.08 28.64
N ASN A 12 -2.76 1.18 27.40
CA ASN A 12 -2.63 0.17 26.35
C ASN A 12 -1.19 0.19 25.80
N LYS A 13 -0.22 -0.20 26.64
CA LYS A 13 1.20 -0.27 26.28
C LYS A 13 1.39 -1.40 25.27
N LYS A 14 1.66 -1.04 24.02
CA LYS A 14 2.01 -1.99 22.96
C LYS A 14 3.34 -2.65 23.33
N ASN A 15 3.36 -3.98 23.41
CA ASN A 15 4.60 -4.73 23.58
C ASN A 15 5.48 -4.60 22.33
N LEU A 16 6.78 -4.62 22.54
CA LEU A 16 7.79 -4.64 21.49
C LEU A 16 8.25 -6.08 21.30
N ASN A 17 8.13 -6.58 20.07
CA ASN A 17 8.41 -7.97 19.74
C ASN A 17 9.78 -8.09 19.06
N CYS A 18 10.53 -9.14 19.40
CA CYS A 18 11.73 -9.51 18.68
C CYS A 18 11.35 -10.09 17.30
N PRO A 19 12.02 -9.70 16.20
CA PRO A 19 11.78 -10.27 14.88
C PRO A 19 12.45 -11.64 14.67
N HIS A 20 13.40 -12.02 15.54
CA HIS A 20 14.17 -13.26 15.40
C HIS A 20 13.66 -14.40 16.29
N CYS A 21 12.84 -14.09 17.31
CA CYS A 21 12.21 -15.08 18.16
C CYS A 21 10.93 -14.54 18.80
N SER A 22 10.19 -15.38 19.53
CA SER A 22 8.93 -15.02 20.17
C SER A 22 9.08 -14.18 21.46
N PHE A 23 10.23 -13.54 21.68
CA PHE A 23 10.43 -12.69 22.85
C PHE A 23 9.66 -11.37 22.72
N GLU A 24 8.96 -10.98 23.77
CA GLU A 24 8.22 -9.72 23.86
C GLU A 24 8.67 -8.93 25.09
N ALA A 25 8.77 -7.62 24.95
CA ALA A 25 9.11 -6.72 26.05
C ALA A 25 8.23 -5.48 26.05
N SER A 26 7.77 -5.09 27.24
CA SER A 26 7.02 -3.84 27.40
C SER A 26 7.91 -2.59 27.37
N PHE A 27 9.24 -2.75 27.42
CA PHE A 27 10.21 -1.65 27.36
C PHE A 27 11.37 -1.95 26.41
N PRO A 28 11.85 -0.93 25.66
CA PRO A 28 12.98 -1.08 24.73
C PRO A 28 14.27 -1.59 25.38
N VAL A 29 14.53 -1.23 26.65
CA VAL A 29 15.75 -1.63 27.37
C VAL A 29 15.86 -3.16 27.50
N TYR A 30 14.74 -3.84 27.71
CA TYR A 30 14.70 -5.29 27.84
C TYR A 30 14.82 -5.98 26.49
N LEU A 31 14.20 -5.43 25.44
CA LEU A 31 14.38 -5.92 24.09
C LEU A 31 15.85 -5.80 23.65
N LYS A 32 16.50 -4.66 23.92
CA LYS A 32 17.93 -4.45 23.66
C LYS A 32 18.81 -5.47 24.37
N LYS A 33 18.57 -5.69 25.67
CA LYS A 33 19.30 -6.70 26.46
C LYS A 33 19.11 -8.10 25.88
N HIS A 34 17.88 -8.44 25.50
CA HIS A 34 17.56 -9.71 24.84
C HIS A 34 18.35 -9.91 23.53
N PHE A 35 18.42 -8.90 22.66
CA PHE A 35 19.22 -8.97 21.44
C PHE A 35 20.70 -9.28 21.73
N MET A 36 21.29 -8.63 22.73
CA MET A 36 22.69 -8.89 23.11
C MET A 36 22.93 -10.31 23.63
N GLU A 37 21.97 -10.87 24.39
CA GLU A 37 22.13 -12.17 25.05
C GLU A 37 21.72 -13.37 24.17
N LYS A 38 20.70 -13.19 23.33
CA LYS A 38 20.08 -14.28 22.55
C LYS A 38 20.32 -14.19 21.05
N HIS A 39 20.70 -13.02 20.56
CA HIS A 39 21.05 -12.78 19.17
C HIS A 39 22.43 -12.10 19.05
N PRO A 40 23.48 -12.61 19.74
CA PRO A 40 24.80 -12.03 19.66
C PRO A 40 25.32 -12.01 18.22
N GLU A 41 24.93 -12.93 17.34
CA GLU A 41 25.28 -12.93 15.92
C GLU A 41 24.79 -11.67 15.16
N VAL A 42 23.73 -11.02 15.66
CA VAL A 42 23.20 -9.75 15.15
C VAL A 42 23.93 -8.55 15.77
N CYS A 43 24.58 -8.75 16.92
CA CYS A 43 25.31 -7.74 17.69
C CYS A 43 26.85 -7.83 17.59
N GLU A 44 27.42 -8.95 17.16
CA GLU A 44 28.86 -9.27 17.19
C GLU A 44 29.65 -8.60 16.08
N ARG A 45 28.99 -7.90 15.16
CA ARG A 45 29.64 -7.06 14.15
C ARG A 45 29.56 -5.59 14.58
N ASN A 46 30.20 -5.25 15.70
CA ASN A 46 30.09 -3.93 16.35
C ASN A 46 31.30 -3.01 16.15
N ASP A 47 32.06 -3.27 15.10
CA ASP A 47 33.11 -2.44 14.51
C ASP A 47 32.69 -1.86 13.15
N GLY A 48 31.45 -2.15 12.71
CA GLY A 48 30.89 -1.69 11.44
C GLY A 48 29.36 -1.69 11.40
N TYR A 49 28.70 -1.25 12.48
CA TYR A 49 27.25 -1.03 12.42
C TYR A 49 26.99 0.20 11.56
N GLU A 50 26.34 -0.01 10.40
CA GLU A 50 25.81 1.09 9.60
C GLU A 50 24.83 1.86 10.48
N GLN A 51 25.27 3.02 10.94
CA GLN A 51 24.38 3.99 11.56
C GLN A 51 23.38 4.39 10.48
N TYR A 52 22.11 4.19 10.77
CA TYR A 52 21.05 4.67 9.90
C TYR A 52 20.82 6.13 10.23
N TRP A 53 20.98 6.99 9.22
CA TRP A 53 20.76 8.42 9.37
C TRP A 53 19.26 8.69 9.37
N CYS A 54 18.81 9.52 10.32
CA CYS A 54 17.45 10.02 10.28
C CYS A 54 17.36 11.22 9.34
N ASP A 55 16.62 11.09 8.24
CA ASP A 55 16.39 12.19 7.29
C ASP A 55 15.60 13.39 7.88
N ILE A 56 15.13 13.28 9.13
CA ILE A 56 14.33 14.31 9.80
C ILE A 56 15.19 15.19 10.71
N CYS A 57 16.19 14.62 11.38
CA CYS A 57 17.08 15.34 12.30
C CYS A 57 18.57 15.19 11.99
N ASP A 58 18.93 14.53 10.89
CA ASP A 58 20.29 14.26 10.45
C ASP A 58 21.19 13.66 11.55
N ALA A 59 20.61 12.86 12.43
CA ALA A 59 21.34 12.18 13.49
C ALA A 59 21.46 10.66 13.21
N PRO A 60 22.61 10.05 13.54
CA PRO A 60 22.83 8.62 13.37
C PRO A 60 22.15 7.81 14.48
N PHE A 61 21.39 6.78 14.09
CA PHE A 61 20.76 5.87 15.04
C PHE A 61 20.99 4.41 14.69
N TYR A 62 21.14 3.62 15.75
CA TYR A 62 21.26 2.17 15.67
C TYR A 62 19.92 1.50 15.30
N LEU A 63 18.79 2.15 15.67
CA LEU A 63 17.43 1.67 15.40
C LEU A 63 16.59 2.83 14.88
N LEU A 64 16.85 3.23 13.64
CA LEU A 64 16.17 4.36 13.00
C LEU A 64 14.64 4.27 13.10
N ALA A 65 14.07 3.07 12.93
CA ALA A 65 12.63 2.86 13.06
C ALA A 65 12.08 3.24 14.46
N ILE A 66 12.81 2.93 15.53
CA ILE A 66 12.40 3.27 16.91
C ILE A 66 12.60 4.76 17.16
N HIS A 67 13.72 5.33 16.70
CA HIS A 67 13.98 6.75 16.83
C HIS A 67 12.90 7.59 16.13
N VAL A 68 12.60 7.28 14.85
CA VAL A 68 11.58 7.98 14.07
C VAL A 68 10.20 7.85 14.72
N ALA A 69 9.85 6.67 15.22
CA ALA A 69 8.58 6.43 15.89
C ALA A 69 8.45 7.10 17.27
N LYS A 70 9.55 7.52 17.90
CA LYS A 70 9.53 8.12 19.24
C LYS A 70 9.72 9.64 19.20
N GLU A 71 10.69 10.10 18.42
CA GLU A 71 11.11 11.50 18.39
C GLU A 71 10.44 12.28 17.24
N HIS A 72 9.98 11.59 16.20
CA HIS A 72 9.37 12.21 15.01
C HIS A 72 7.93 11.78 14.78
N PHE A 73 7.28 11.12 15.75
CA PHE A 73 5.90 10.67 15.61
C PHE A 73 4.95 11.83 15.31
N ASP A 74 4.98 12.87 16.15
CA ASP A 74 4.12 14.04 16.01
C ASP A 74 4.47 14.86 14.74
N GLN A 75 5.75 14.85 14.35
CA GLN A 75 6.20 15.53 13.13
C GLN A 75 5.71 14.79 11.88
N ILE A 76 5.70 13.45 11.89
CA ILE A 76 5.13 12.62 10.82
C ILE A 76 3.61 12.77 10.75
N GLU A 77 2.92 12.89 11.89
CA GLU A 77 1.47 13.15 11.90
C GLU A 77 1.14 14.54 11.33
N ARG A 78 1.87 15.59 11.74
CA ARG A 78 1.70 16.95 11.17
C ARG A 78 2.05 17.03 9.68
N MET A 79 3.12 16.34 9.24
CA MET A 79 3.49 16.24 7.82
C MET A 79 2.53 15.35 7.02
N ASN A 80 1.69 14.54 7.67
CA ASN A 80 0.68 13.70 7.01
C ASN A 80 -0.61 14.47 6.66
N GLU A 81 -0.95 15.55 7.37
CA GLU A 81 -2.16 16.31 7.08
C GLU A 81 -1.98 17.32 5.93
N ASP A 82 -0.77 17.90 5.81
CA ASP A 82 -0.55 19.01 4.87
C ASP A 82 0.07 18.60 3.53
N ILE A 83 0.60 17.36 3.43
CA ILE A 83 1.30 16.93 2.23
C ILE A 83 0.51 15.83 1.53
N GLN A 84 0.21 16.06 0.27
CA GLN A 84 0.10 15.00 -0.74
C GLN A 84 1.46 14.25 -0.89
N SER A 85 2.10 13.85 0.21
CA SER A 85 3.48 13.39 0.32
C SER A 85 3.56 11.98 -0.23
N LYS A 86 3.87 11.94 -1.51
CA LYS A 86 4.92 11.09 -2.08
C LYS A 86 5.70 10.30 -1.00
N PHE A 87 5.23 9.10 -0.71
CA PHE A 87 5.91 8.10 0.11
C PHE A 87 6.93 7.34 -0.74
N TYR A 88 8.13 7.11 -0.21
CA TYR A 88 9.19 6.39 -0.92
C TYR A 88 9.03 4.87 -0.76
N CYS A 89 9.00 4.14 -1.88
CA CYS A 89 9.11 2.69 -1.85
C CYS A 89 10.57 2.27 -1.97
N THR A 90 11.11 1.62 -0.94
CA THR A 90 12.48 1.09 -0.91
C THR A 90 12.73 -0.03 -1.91
N PHE A 91 11.69 -0.74 -2.36
CA PHE A 91 11.81 -1.81 -3.36
C PHE A 91 11.84 -1.28 -4.80
N CYS A 92 11.14 -0.17 -5.06
CA CYS A 92 11.03 0.41 -6.39
C CYS A 92 11.90 1.67 -6.59
N HIS A 93 12.52 2.17 -5.52
CA HIS A 93 13.25 3.43 -5.45
C HIS A 93 12.48 4.63 -6.04
N LYS A 94 11.17 4.68 -5.78
CA LYS A 94 10.25 5.68 -6.35
C LYS A 94 9.26 6.20 -5.32
N TYR A 95 8.81 7.44 -5.52
CA TYR A 95 7.83 8.12 -4.69
C TYR A 95 6.40 7.90 -5.19
N PHE A 96 5.46 7.63 -4.27
CA PHE A 96 4.05 7.35 -4.56
C PHE A 96 3.13 8.13 -3.64
N ARG A 97 2.03 8.68 -4.17
CA ARG A 97 1.04 9.38 -3.33
C ARG A 97 0.36 8.50 -2.28
N ASN A 98 0.39 7.18 -2.44
CA ASN A 98 -0.18 6.23 -1.49
C ASN A 98 0.66 4.95 -1.48
N LEU A 99 1.61 4.88 -0.55
CA LEU A 99 2.51 3.72 -0.44
C LEU A 99 1.74 2.45 -0.13
N LYS A 100 0.69 2.54 0.69
CA LYS A 100 -0.09 1.37 1.10
C LYS A 100 -0.76 0.70 -0.09
N THR A 101 -1.37 1.48 -1.00
CA THR A 101 -1.96 0.96 -2.24
C THR A 101 -0.90 0.44 -3.21
N HIS A 102 0.22 1.16 -3.34
CA HIS A 102 1.36 0.69 -4.14
C HIS A 102 1.92 -0.64 -3.61
N PHE A 103 2.20 -0.74 -2.32
CA PHE A 103 2.72 -1.93 -1.68
C PHE A 103 1.74 -3.10 -1.82
N LYS A 104 0.44 -2.87 -1.65
CA LYS A 104 -0.57 -3.91 -1.90
C LYS A 104 -0.63 -4.40 -3.34
N SER A 105 -0.53 -3.49 -4.30
CA SER A 105 -0.64 -3.85 -5.73
C SER A 105 0.65 -4.41 -6.32
N VAL A 106 1.81 -4.08 -5.75
CA VAL A 106 3.14 -4.43 -6.30
C VAL A 106 3.90 -5.44 -5.41
N HIS A 107 3.67 -5.47 -4.09
CA HIS A 107 4.51 -6.18 -3.11
C HIS A 107 3.79 -7.04 -2.04
N ALA A 108 2.48 -6.86 -1.78
CA ALA A 108 1.84 -7.48 -0.59
C ALA A 108 1.48 -8.95 -0.74
N ASP A 109 1.58 -9.49 -1.95
CA ASP A 109 1.50 -10.93 -2.13
C ASP A 109 2.94 -11.40 -2.10
N GLY A 110 3.31 -12.22 -1.12
CA GLY A 110 4.63 -12.88 -1.00
C GLY A 110 5.03 -13.78 -2.18
N ALA A 111 4.41 -13.58 -3.34
CA ALA A 111 4.89 -13.98 -4.64
C ALA A 111 5.73 -12.84 -5.24
N THR A 112 7.05 -12.95 -5.10
CA THR A 112 8.07 -12.29 -5.95
C THR A 112 7.95 -12.66 -7.45
N ALA A 113 6.78 -13.11 -7.91
CA ALA A 113 6.41 -13.29 -9.29
C ALA A 113 4.88 -13.15 -9.41
N LYS A 114 4.36 -11.92 -9.60
CA LYS A 114 3.33 -11.78 -10.64
C LYS A 114 4.00 -12.29 -11.90
N ALA A 115 3.79 -13.58 -12.22
CA ALA A 115 4.36 -14.24 -13.36
C ALA A 115 4.18 -13.29 -14.54
N ARG A 116 5.29 -12.78 -15.09
CA ARG A 116 5.21 -11.96 -16.30
C ARG A 116 4.39 -12.79 -17.27
N LEU A 117 3.29 -12.25 -17.77
CA LEU A 117 2.49 -12.89 -18.80
C LEU A 117 3.47 -13.13 -19.95
N ALA A 118 3.81 -14.40 -20.17
CA ALA A 118 4.63 -14.83 -21.27
C ALA A 118 3.73 -14.98 -22.49
N CYS A 119 4.23 -14.62 -23.66
CA CYS A 119 3.49 -14.89 -24.89
C CYS A 119 3.24 -16.40 -24.98
N PRO A 120 2.01 -16.85 -25.30
CA PRO A 120 1.69 -18.27 -25.45
C PRO A 120 2.34 -18.90 -26.71
N MET A 121 2.95 -18.10 -27.59
CA MET A 121 3.59 -18.58 -28.82
C MET A 121 4.96 -19.18 -28.53
N LYS A 122 5.19 -20.39 -29.02
CA LYS A 122 6.38 -21.23 -28.73
C LYS A 122 7.73 -20.55 -29.05
N ASP A 123 7.76 -19.65 -30.01
CA ASP A 123 8.97 -18.97 -30.48
C ASP A 123 8.97 -17.46 -30.18
N CYS A 124 8.29 -17.05 -29.09
CA CYS A 124 8.23 -15.64 -28.69
C CYS A 124 8.61 -15.42 -27.22
N ASP A 125 9.74 -14.74 -27.01
CA ASP A 125 10.27 -14.43 -25.67
C ASP A 125 9.62 -13.20 -25.01
N TYR A 126 8.60 -12.61 -25.63
CA TYR A 126 7.95 -11.42 -25.09
C TYR A 126 7.23 -11.69 -23.77
N ARG A 127 7.48 -10.83 -22.79
CA ARG A 127 6.94 -10.93 -21.43
C ARG A 127 6.47 -9.57 -20.95
N THR A 128 5.29 -9.49 -20.36
CA THR A 128 4.75 -8.23 -19.82
C THR A 128 4.01 -8.40 -18.51
N LYS A 129 3.89 -7.31 -17.74
CA LYS A 129 3.14 -7.28 -16.48
C LYS A 129 1.66 -6.93 -16.71
N ALA A 130 1.28 -6.46 -17.89
CA ALA A 130 -0.05 -5.94 -18.19
C ALA A 130 -0.69 -6.68 -19.38
N VAL A 131 -1.95 -7.10 -19.21
CA VAL A 131 -2.75 -7.82 -20.21
C VAL A 131 -2.97 -6.97 -21.46
N ALA A 132 -3.21 -5.66 -21.29
CA ALA A 132 -3.36 -4.73 -22.42
C ALA A 132 -2.13 -4.74 -23.34
N ASN A 133 -0.93 -4.79 -22.77
CA ASN A 133 0.32 -4.85 -23.52
C ASN A 133 0.52 -6.21 -24.21
N MET A 134 0.01 -7.30 -23.61
CA MET A 134 0.01 -8.62 -24.25
C MET A 134 -0.92 -8.65 -25.47
N LYS A 135 -2.09 -8.03 -25.36
CA LYS A 135 -3.05 -7.91 -26.47
C LYS A 135 -2.49 -7.15 -27.67
N VAL A 136 -1.84 -6.01 -27.41
CA VAL A 136 -1.15 -5.23 -28.45
C VAL A 136 -0.03 -6.04 -29.10
N HIS A 137 0.77 -6.76 -28.29
CA HIS A 137 1.82 -7.63 -28.80
C HIS A 137 1.28 -8.75 -29.70
N LEU A 138 0.27 -9.50 -29.25
CA LEU A 138 -0.35 -10.56 -30.04
C LEU A 138 -0.90 -10.03 -31.36
N LYS A 139 -1.59 -8.88 -31.34
CA LYS A 139 -2.13 -8.24 -32.55
C LYS A 139 -1.06 -7.79 -33.56
N THR A 140 0.11 -7.40 -33.09
CA THR A 140 1.17 -6.85 -33.95
C THR A 140 2.18 -7.88 -34.42
N LYS A 141 2.37 -8.98 -33.67
CA LYS A 141 3.42 -9.97 -33.94
C LYS A 141 2.91 -11.36 -34.28
N HIS A 142 1.69 -11.74 -33.88
CA HIS A 142 1.23 -13.14 -33.98
C HIS A 142 -0.14 -13.33 -34.64
N MET A 143 -1.02 -12.32 -34.62
CA MET A 143 -2.42 -12.46 -35.05
C MET A 143 -2.75 -11.53 -36.21
N ARG A 144 -3.65 -11.96 -37.10
CA ARG A 144 -4.24 -11.11 -38.16
C ARG A 144 -5.55 -10.45 -37.74
N SER A 145 -6.26 -10.97 -36.73
CA SER A 145 -7.55 -10.42 -36.24
C SER A 145 -7.58 -10.27 -34.71
N ASN A 146 -8.45 -9.38 -34.22
CA ASN A 146 -8.53 -8.99 -32.81
C ASN A 146 -9.24 -10.05 -31.94
N GLU A 147 -10.18 -10.80 -32.51
CA GLU A 147 -10.98 -11.82 -31.81
C GLU A 147 -10.12 -13.01 -31.34
N GLN A 148 -9.14 -13.42 -32.15
CA GLN A 148 -8.23 -14.52 -31.81
C GLN A 148 -7.29 -14.15 -30.64
N ALA A 149 -6.86 -12.88 -30.57
CA ALA A 149 -6.03 -12.40 -29.47
C ALA A 149 -6.80 -12.34 -28.15
N GLU A 150 -8.09 -12.01 -28.17
CA GLU A 150 -8.94 -11.99 -26.97
C GLU A 150 -9.22 -13.39 -26.45
N ALA A 151 -9.51 -14.36 -27.33
CA ALA A 151 -9.75 -15.75 -26.94
C ALA A 151 -8.52 -16.37 -26.22
N LEU A 152 -7.30 -16.12 -26.72
CA LEU A 152 -6.07 -16.61 -26.10
C LEU A 152 -5.78 -15.96 -24.74
N ILE A 153 -6.12 -14.68 -24.57
CA ILE A 153 -5.92 -13.96 -23.30
C ILE A 153 -6.93 -14.44 -22.24
N ALA A 154 -8.16 -14.76 -22.63
CA ALA A 154 -9.18 -15.25 -21.71
C ALA A 154 -8.77 -16.58 -21.05
N ASP A 155 -8.16 -17.48 -21.83
CA ASP A 155 -7.66 -18.77 -21.34
C ASP A 155 -6.51 -18.61 -20.33
N MET A 156 -5.58 -17.67 -20.58
CA MET A 156 -4.48 -17.35 -19.67
C MET A 156 -4.94 -16.78 -18.31
N GLN A 157 -6.13 -16.18 -18.24
CA GLN A 157 -6.65 -15.58 -17.02
C GLN A 157 -7.49 -16.54 -16.18
N GLY A 158 -7.76 -17.76 -16.68
CA GLY A 158 -8.59 -18.75 -15.97
C GLY A 158 -10.01 -18.26 -15.67
N VAL A 159 -10.46 -17.19 -16.33
CA VAL A 159 -11.83 -16.69 -16.19
C VAL A 159 -12.67 -17.60 -17.06
N LYS A 160 -13.46 -18.46 -16.41
CA LYS A 160 -14.46 -19.30 -17.08
C LYS A 160 -15.33 -18.35 -17.92
N GLY A 161 -15.11 -18.35 -19.24
CA GLY A 161 -15.75 -17.40 -20.14
C GLY A 161 -17.27 -17.45 -20.00
N PRO A 162 -17.99 -16.35 -20.31
CA PRO A 162 -19.44 -16.39 -20.37
C PRO A 162 -19.84 -17.53 -21.32
N ALA A 163 -20.72 -18.42 -20.84
CA ALA A 163 -21.22 -19.52 -21.62
C ALA A 163 -21.70 -19.00 -22.99
N PRO A 164 -21.35 -19.67 -24.10
CA PRO A 164 -21.73 -19.20 -25.43
C PRO A 164 -23.25 -19.05 -25.46
N ALA A 165 -23.71 -17.82 -25.70
CA ALA A 165 -25.12 -17.53 -25.91
C ALA A 165 -25.57 -18.37 -27.11
N ALA A 166 -26.45 -19.34 -26.83
CA ALA A 166 -27.07 -20.17 -27.84
C ALA A 166 -27.75 -19.26 -28.86
N ALA A 167 -27.21 -19.24 -30.08
CA ALA A 167 -27.85 -18.63 -31.22
C ALA A 167 -29.00 -19.54 -31.66
N SER A 168 -30.23 -19.03 -31.60
CA SER A 168 -31.25 -19.04 -32.68
C SER A 168 -32.68 -19.10 -32.12
N ALA A 169 -33.42 -18.00 -32.24
CA ALA A 169 -34.81 -18.00 -32.74
C ALA A 169 -35.25 -16.55 -32.97
N SER A 170 -35.44 -16.24 -34.24
CA SER A 170 -36.15 -15.10 -34.78
C SER A 170 -37.63 -15.14 -34.41
N GLU A 171 -38.19 -14.05 -33.88
CA GLU A 171 -39.57 -13.63 -34.19
C GLU A 171 -39.77 -12.15 -33.86
N ALA A 172 -40.52 -11.50 -34.74
CA ALA A 172 -40.76 -10.07 -34.81
C ALA A 172 -41.77 -9.58 -33.76
N GLY A 173 -41.59 -8.36 -33.26
CA GLY A 173 -42.57 -7.66 -32.44
C GLY A 173 -42.13 -6.22 -32.19
N ALA A 174 -42.96 -5.28 -32.67
CA ALA A 174 -42.69 -3.86 -32.82
C ALA A 174 -42.95 -3.05 -31.51
N PRO A 175 -42.98 -1.69 -31.50
CA PRO A 175 -42.27 -0.86 -30.53
C PRO A 175 -43.17 -0.22 -29.45
N VAL A 176 -42.59 0.21 -28.32
CA VAL A 176 -43.17 1.29 -27.50
C VAL A 176 -42.13 2.00 -26.62
N SER A 177 -41.91 3.27 -26.96
CA SER A 177 -41.86 4.50 -26.14
C SER A 177 -41.13 4.55 -24.78
N ASN A 178 -40.25 5.55 -24.69
CA ASN A 178 -40.06 6.56 -23.62
C ASN A 178 -39.83 6.04 -22.19
N SER A 179 -38.80 6.47 -21.47
CA SER A 179 -38.76 7.83 -20.93
C SER A 179 -37.42 8.14 -20.26
N ALA A 180 -36.96 9.38 -20.47
CA ALA A 180 -35.89 10.02 -19.74
C ALA A 180 -36.25 10.22 -18.25
N THR A 181 -35.30 9.95 -17.34
CA THR A 181 -35.20 10.64 -16.03
C THR A 181 -33.71 10.79 -15.71
N ALA A 182 -33.17 11.99 -15.86
CA ALA A 182 -33.13 13.05 -14.85
C ALA A 182 -31.99 12.87 -13.83
N ALA A 183 -30.96 13.68 -14.04
CA ALA A 183 -29.82 13.89 -13.18
C ALA A 183 -30.24 14.30 -11.77
N LYS A 184 -29.56 13.77 -10.75
CA LYS A 184 -29.45 14.42 -9.44
C LYS A 184 -27.97 14.56 -9.07
N ARG A 185 -27.43 15.72 -9.45
CA ARG A 185 -26.20 16.29 -8.89
C ARG A 185 -26.42 16.50 -7.40
N ARG A 186 -25.57 15.90 -6.56
CA ARG A 186 -25.50 16.21 -5.13
C ARG A 186 -24.85 17.61 -4.93
N PRO A 187 -25.39 18.44 -4.04
CA PRO A 187 -24.79 19.73 -3.71
C PRO A 187 -23.47 19.54 -2.93
N LYS A 188 -22.47 20.35 -3.31
CA LYS A 188 -21.23 20.55 -2.56
C LYS A 188 -21.57 21.15 -1.20
N LYS A 189 -21.24 20.47 -0.10
CA LYS A 189 -21.22 21.08 1.24
C LYS A 189 -20.00 21.99 1.32
N SER A 190 -20.28 23.26 1.60
CA SER A 190 -19.34 24.30 1.97
C SER A 190 -18.61 23.95 3.28
N ALA A 191 -17.32 24.29 3.33
CA ALA A 191 -16.49 24.22 4.52
C ALA A 191 -16.94 25.29 5.55
N PRO A 192 -16.88 25.01 6.86
CA PRO A 192 -16.92 26.05 7.87
C PRO A 192 -15.59 26.82 7.87
N ALA A 193 -15.70 28.14 8.06
CA ALA A 193 -14.57 29.04 8.23
C ALA A 193 -13.95 28.84 9.62
N ASP A 194 -12.62 28.79 9.67
CA ASP A 194 -11.83 28.84 10.90
C ASP A 194 -11.83 30.26 11.48
N PRO A 195 -12.17 30.46 12.76
CA PRO A 195 -11.89 31.69 13.47
C PRO A 195 -10.98 31.37 14.66
N TYR A 196 -9.66 31.33 14.45
CA TYR A 196 -8.73 31.48 15.56
C TYR A 196 -7.66 32.51 15.22
N ASP A 197 -8.02 33.73 15.59
CA ASP A 197 -7.15 34.82 16.00
C ASP A 197 -5.98 34.31 16.86
N SER A 198 -4.77 34.59 16.41
CA SER A 198 -3.55 34.50 17.23
C SER A 198 -3.25 35.88 17.81
N PRO A 199 -3.32 36.09 19.13
CA PRO A 199 -2.67 37.23 19.76
C PRO A 199 -1.21 36.88 20.06
N GLY A 200 -0.30 37.69 19.52
CA GLY A 200 1.11 37.71 19.91
C GLY A 200 1.31 38.33 21.29
N THR A 201 2.39 37.91 21.96
CA THR A 201 3.12 38.62 23.02
C THR A 201 4.54 38.03 23.01
N GLU A 202 5.48 38.73 22.36
CA GLU A 202 6.50 39.63 22.92
C GLU A 202 7.59 38.93 23.78
N PRO A 203 8.89 39.16 23.46
CA PRO A 203 10.03 38.58 24.16
C PRO A 203 10.46 39.41 25.38
N TYR A 204 11.00 38.72 26.39
CA TYR A 204 11.92 39.26 27.39
C TYR A 204 13.30 38.63 27.18
#